data_AF-A0A351SRF7-F1
#
_entry.id   AF-A0A351SRF7-F1
#
_cell.length_a   1.000
_cell.length_b   1.000
_cell.length_c   1.000
_cell.angle_alpha   90.00
_cell.angle_beta   90.00
_cell.angle_gamma   90.00
#
_symmetry.space_group_name_H-M   'P 1'
#
loop_
_entity.id
_entity.type
_entity.pdbx_description
1 polymer ?
#
loop_
_entity_poly.entity_id
_entity_poly.type
_entity_poly.pdbx_seq_one_letter_code
_entity_poly.pdbx_strand_id
1 'polypeptide(L)'
;MIRIERQVYESDKKDKFIKKLPLYRSLIFRFINFDIKTDNEELESIVTALNIKNTRNRVAFVYDKTCEIVDKFYKGKNICGFKNGQCRVQKNKRSDKMNGCCRYCKYQSDRGCTTANIACKFFNCDEVRKDNDVLEFDDVAILKVLNKRQRTLLKSDYFSKRENVIDDVSLGLFLGTAKMYMRLIKNIFTR
;
A
#
# COMPACT_ATOMS: atom_id res chain seq x y z
N MET A 1 -10.97 4.71 -32.88
CA MET A 1 -10.13 3.96 -31.90
C MET A 1 -10.96 2.80 -31.39
N ILE A 2 -10.61 1.55 -31.72
CA ILE A 2 -11.43 0.37 -31.42
C ILE A 2 -11.47 0.19 -29.90
N ARG A 3 -12.64 0.43 -29.30
CA ARG A 3 -12.91 0.28 -27.87
C ARG A 3 -13.23 -1.20 -27.63
N ILE A 4 -12.22 -2.00 -27.34
CA ILE A 4 -12.43 -3.41 -26.99
C ILE A 4 -12.78 -3.44 -25.51
N GLU A 5 -14.04 -3.77 -25.22
CA GLU A 5 -14.56 -3.95 -23.86
C GLU A 5 -14.48 -5.43 -23.50
N ARG A 6 -13.73 -5.77 -22.44
CA ARG A 6 -13.65 -7.14 -21.94
C ARG A 6 -14.49 -7.27 -20.69
N GLN A 7 -15.56 -8.05 -20.76
CA GLN A 7 -16.41 -8.39 -19.61
C GLN A 7 -15.71 -9.37 -18.66
N VAL A 8 -15.78 -9.07 -17.36
CA VAL A 8 -15.32 -9.92 -16.26
C VAL A 8 -16.56 -10.36 -15.46
N TYR A 9 -16.70 -11.65 -15.15
CA TYR A 9 -17.84 -12.22 -14.41
C TYR A 9 -17.40 -12.78 -13.04
N GLU A 10 -18.38 -12.97 -12.15
CA GLU A 10 -18.41 -13.00 -10.67
C GLU A 10 -17.51 -13.97 -9.86
N SER A 11 -17.39 -13.62 -8.56
CA SER A 11 -16.69 -14.16 -7.37
C SER A 11 -15.79 -15.41 -7.49
N ASP A 12 -16.28 -16.55 -7.99
CA ASP A 12 -15.46 -17.78 -8.20
C ASP A 12 -14.37 -17.62 -9.29
N LYS A 13 -14.39 -16.48 -9.98
CA LYS A 13 -13.41 -16.07 -10.99
C LYS A 13 -12.41 -15.02 -10.48
N LYS A 14 -12.51 -14.51 -9.25
CA LYS A 14 -11.58 -13.49 -8.71
C LYS A 14 -10.13 -13.94 -8.80
N ASP A 15 -9.83 -15.14 -8.31
CA ASP A 15 -8.46 -15.69 -8.36
C ASP A 15 -8.00 -15.95 -9.79
N LYS A 16 -8.90 -16.43 -10.67
CA LYS A 16 -8.61 -16.60 -12.10
C LYS A 16 -8.31 -15.26 -12.77
N PHE A 17 -9.01 -14.20 -12.39
CA PHE A 17 -8.81 -12.85 -12.90
C PHE A 17 -7.48 -12.27 -12.40
N ILE A 18 -7.20 -12.37 -11.10
CA ILE A 18 -5.94 -11.93 -10.48
C ILE A 18 -4.75 -12.65 -11.13
N LYS A 19 -4.84 -13.96 -11.37
CA LYS A 19 -3.80 -14.74 -12.06
C LYS A 19 -3.51 -14.23 -13.48
N LYS A 20 -4.49 -13.60 -14.14
CA LYS A 20 -4.35 -13.02 -15.49
C LYS A 20 -3.86 -11.57 -15.48
N LEU A 21 -3.75 -10.90 -14.33
CA LEU A 21 -3.25 -9.52 -14.25
C LEU A 21 -1.90 -9.29 -14.94
N PRO A 22 -0.88 -10.19 -14.85
CA PRO A 22 0.35 -10.03 -15.63
C PRO A 22 0.10 -9.86 -17.13
N LEU A 23 -0.81 -10.63 -17.70
CA LEU A 23 -1.20 -10.52 -19.12
C LEU A 23 -1.92 -9.20 -19.39
N TYR A 24 -2.88 -8.82 -18.54
CA TYR A 24 -3.68 -7.60 -18.72
C TYR A 24 -2.88 -6.30 -18.59
N ARG A 25 -1.66 -6.39 -18.05
CA ARG A 25 -0.72 -5.27 -17.93
C ARG A 25 0.30 -5.22 -19.05
N SER A 26 0.34 -6.24 -19.91
CA SER A 26 1.23 -6.26 -21.06
C SER A 26 0.90 -5.15 -22.04
N LEU A 27 1.87 -4.83 -22.91
CA LEU A 27 1.70 -3.81 -23.94
C LEU A 27 0.49 -4.08 -24.86
N ILE A 28 0.11 -5.35 -25.02
CA ILE A 28 -1.03 -5.80 -25.83
C ILE A 28 -2.35 -5.19 -25.30
N PHE A 29 -2.52 -5.11 -23.98
CA PHE A 29 -3.75 -4.64 -23.34
C PHE A 29 -3.70 -3.16 -22.95
N ARG A 30 -2.64 -2.43 -23.35
CA ARG A 30 -2.45 -1.03 -22.98
C ARG A 30 -3.59 -0.13 -23.43
N PHE A 31 -4.20 -0.41 -24.58
CA PHE A 31 -5.29 0.38 -25.15
C PHE A 31 -6.68 -0.24 -24.94
N ILE A 32 -6.77 -1.34 -24.18
CA ILE A 32 -8.01 -2.06 -23.92
C ILE A 32 -8.60 -1.56 -22.61
N ASN A 33 -9.91 -1.29 -22.59
CA ASN A 33 -10.64 -1.00 -21.37
C ASN A 33 -11.37 -2.25 -20.89
N PHE A 34 -11.33 -2.47 -19.59
CA PHE A 34 -11.98 -3.58 -18.94
C PHE A 34 -13.30 -3.08 -18.37
N ASP A 35 -14.37 -3.85 -18.56
CA ASP A 35 -15.67 -3.58 -17.96
C ASP A 35 -16.05 -4.76 -17.07
N ILE A 36 -16.70 -4.48 -15.95
CA ILE A 36 -17.09 -5.49 -14.98
C ILE A 36 -18.47 -5.17 -14.44
N LYS A 37 -19.33 -6.18 -14.45
CA LYS A 37 -20.61 -6.15 -13.75
C LYS A 37 -20.46 -7.06 -12.53
N THR A 38 -20.20 -6.44 -11.38
CA THR A 38 -20.04 -7.14 -10.11
C THR A 38 -20.48 -6.23 -8.97
N ASP A 39 -20.98 -6.82 -7.90
CA ASP A 39 -21.19 -6.18 -6.60
C ASP A 39 -19.92 -6.18 -5.73
N ASN A 40 -18.84 -6.81 -6.19
CA ASN A 40 -17.58 -6.93 -5.47
C ASN A 40 -16.71 -5.66 -5.61
N GLU A 41 -16.75 -4.81 -4.58
CA GLU A 41 -16.00 -3.54 -4.46
C GLU A 41 -14.48 -3.69 -4.75
N GLU A 42 -13.88 -4.81 -4.37
CA GLU A 42 -12.45 -5.07 -4.57
C GLU A 42 -12.13 -5.36 -6.04
N LEU A 43 -12.96 -6.16 -6.72
CA LEU A 43 -12.84 -6.41 -8.16
C LEU A 43 -13.09 -5.13 -8.98
N GLU A 44 -14.09 -4.34 -8.60
CA GLU A 44 -14.36 -3.03 -9.21
C GLU A 44 -13.14 -2.11 -9.08
N SER A 45 -12.52 -2.06 -7.90
CA SER A 45 -11.30 -1.27 -7.67
C SER A 45 -10.12 -1.76 -8.54
N ILE A 46 -9.95 -3.07 -8.71
CA ILE A 46 -8.91 -3.64 -9.56
C ILE A 46 -9.14 -3.25 -11.04
N VAL A 47 -10.37 -3.37 -11.53
CA VAL A 47 -10.72 -3.03 -12.92
C VAL A 47 -10.55 -1.54 -13.17
N THR A 48 -10.99 -0.71 -12.22
CA THR A 48 -10.76 0.75 -12.25
C THR A 48 -9.26 1.04 -12.37
N ALA A 49 -8.42 0.42 -11.54
CA ALA A 49 -6.98 0.60 -11.61
C ALA A 49 -6.36 0.16 -12.96
N LEU A 50 -6.84 -0.93 -13.57
CA LEU A 50 -6.39 -1.39 -14.90
C LEU A 50 -6.74 -0.41 -16.03
N ASN A 51 -7.86 0.30 -15.89
CA ASN A 51 -8.31 1.30 -16.84
C ASN A 51 -7.52 2.61 -16.76
N ILE A 52 -6.83 2.89 -15.64
CA ILE A 52 -5.95 4.05 -15.53
C ILE A 52 -4.66 3.80 -16.31
N LYS A 53 -4.52 4.47 -17.46
CA LYS A 53 -3.40 4.25 -18.40
C LYS A 53 -2.12 4.99 -18.00
N ASN A 54 -2.25 6.15 -17.35
CA ASN A 54 -1.10 6.88 -16.82
C ASN A 54 -0.53 6.11 -15.62
N THR A 55 0.76 5.74 -15.68
CA THR A 55 1.41 4.95 -14.63
C THR A 55 1.36 5.63 -13.26
N ARG A 56 1.65 6.93 -13.18
CA ARG A 56 1.66 7.68 -11.92
C ARG A 56 0.27 7.73 -11.30
N ASN A 57 -0.76 8.06 -12.09
CA ASN A 57 -2.14 8.08 -11.61
C ASN A 57 -2.62 6.70 -11.17
N ARG A 58 -2.22 5.64 -11.89
CA ARG A 58 -2.56 4.26 -11.50
C ARG A 58 -1.89 3.87 -10.20
N VAL A 59 -0.61 4.19 -10.03
CA VAL A 59 0.11 3.97 -8.75
C VAL A 59 -0.56 4.74 -7.63
N ALA A 60 -0.91 6.02 -7.85
CA ALA A 60 -1.60 6.85 -6.87
C ALA A 60 -2.95 6.26 -6.44
N PHE A 61 -3.76 5.81 -7.41
CA PHE A 61 -5.05 5.17 -7.12
C PHE A 61 -4.89 3.87 -6.32
N VAL A 62 -3.99 2.97 -6.76
CA VAL A 62 -3.71 1.72 -6.03
C VAL A 62 -3.18 2.04 -4.62
N TYR A 63 -2.37 3.08 -4.50
CA TYR A 63 -1.80 3.50 -3.22
C TYR A 63 -2.88 3.93 -2.22
N ASP A 64 -3.78 4.82 -2.64
CA ASP A 64 -4.83 5.34 -1.77
C ASP A 64 -5.81 4.25 -1.36
N LYS A 65 -6.27 3.45 -2.33
CA LYS A 65 -7.15 2.31 -2.07
C LYS A 65 -6.51 1.29 -1.14
N THR A 66 -5.21 1.06 -1.26
CA THR A 66 -4.49 0.20 -0.30
C THR A 66 -4.51 0.80 1.11
N CYS A 67 -4.28 2.11 1.26
CA CYS A 67 -4.36 2.77 2.57
C CYS A 67 -5.77 2.66 3.17
N GLU A 68 -6.81 2.88 2.36
CA GLU A 68 -8.21 2.75 2.76
C GLU A 68 -8.54 1.32 3.24
N ILE A 69 -8.07 0.30 2.52
CA ILE A 69 -8.25 -1.11 2.89
C ILE A 69 -7.59 -1.40 4.25
N VAL A 70 -6.35 -0.94 4.44
CA VAL A 70 -5.63 -1.14 5.71
C VAL A 70 -6.35 -0.43 6.87
N ASP A 71 -6.79 0.82 6.66
CA ASP A 71 -7.51 1.58 7.67
C ASP A 71 -8.86 0.94 8.02
N LYS A 72 -9.60 0.45 7.01
CA LYS A 72 -10.85 -0.31 7.21
C LYS A 72 -10.60 -1.61 7.97
N PHE A 73 -9.52 -2.33 7.67
CA PHE A 73 -9.18 -3.59 8.35
C PHE A 73 -8.89 -3.39 9.85
N TYR A 74 -8.22 -2.30 10.23
CA TYR A 74 -7.87 -2.00 11.62
C TYR A 74 -8.88 -1.08 12.33
N LYS A 75 -9.93 -0.61 11.64
CA LYS A 75 -10.95 0.26 12.23
C LYS A 75 -11.59 -0.40 13.44
N GLY A 76 -11.56 0.30 14.58
CA GLY A 76 -12.11 -0.20 15.85
C GLY A 76 -11.25 -1.27 16.56
N LYS A 77 -10.12 -1.69 15.98
CA LYS A 77 -9.21 -2.66 16.60
C LYS A 77 -8.09 -1.94 17.35
N ASN A 78 -7.87 -2.31 18.62
CA ASN A 78 -6.73 -1.83 19.41
C ASN A 78 -5.62 -2.89 19.52
N ILE A 79 -5.16 -3.43 18.40
CA ILE A 79 -4.19 -4.54 18.35
C ILE A 79 -2.84 -4.21 19.02
N CYS A 80 -2.48 -2.93 19.03
CA CYS A 80 -1.25 -2.43 19.64
C CYS A 80 -1.41 -2.16 21.15
N GLY A 81 -2.63 -2.29 21.70
CA GLY A 81 -2.94 -2.02 23.10
C GLY A 81 -2.61 -0.58 23.49
N PHE A 82 -2.92 0.39 22.63
CA PHE A 82 -2.70 1.80 22.94
C PHE A 82 -3.52 2.23 24.15
N LYS A 83 -2.84 2.86 25.12
CA LYS A 83 -3.43 3.54 26.27
C LYS A 83 -2.59 4.77 26.57
N ASN A 84 -3.25 5.93 26.75
CA ASN A 84 -2.59 7.22 27.00
C ASN A 84 -1.48 7.53 25.99
N GLY A 85 -1.73 7.33 24.69
CA GLY A 85 -0.76 7.63 23.63
C GLY A 85 0.40 6.63 23.50
N GLN A 86 0.52 5.61 24.35
CA GLN A 86 1.57 4.59 24.27
C GLN A 86 1.03 3.22 23.94
N CYS A 87 1.74 2.48 23.09
CA CYS A 87 1.42 1.07 22.86
C CYS A 87 2.00 0.19 23.96
N ARG A 88 1.42 -1.01 24.14
CA ARG A 88 1.78 -1.95 25.22
C ARG A 88 3.29 -2.23 25.29
N VAL A 89 3.94 -2.43 24.14
CA VAL A 89 5.38 -2.70 24.06
C VAL A 89 6.20 -1.53 24.61
N GLN A 90 5.80 -0.30 24.31
CA GLN A 90 6.51 0.91 24.74
C GLN A 90 6.36 1.13 26.23
N LYS A 91 5.15 0.89 26.75
CA LYS A 91 4.85 0.92 28.18
C LYS A 91 5.70 -0.10 28.93
N ASN A 92 5.77 -1.34 28.43
CA ASN A 92 6.57 -2.41 29.03
C ASN A 92 8.07 -2.08 29.03
N LYS A 93 8.55 -1.39 27.98
CA LYS A 93 9.94 -0.90 27.87
C LYS A 93 10.19 0.42 28.60
N ARG A 94 9.20 0.97 29.32
CA ARG A 94 9.28 2.28 30.01
C ARG A 94 9.79 3.40 29.09
N SER A 95 9.39 3.36 27.82
CA SER A 95 9.80 4.35 26.84
C SER A 95 9.08 5.68 27.07
N ASP A 96 9.78 6.78 26.84
CA ASP A 96 9.28 8.16 26.82
C ASP A 96 8.43 8.49 25.58
N LYS A 97 8.43 7.61 24.58
CA LYS A 97 7.81 7.89 23.29
C LYS A 97 6.30 7.73 23.37
N MET A 98 5.60 8.63 22.69
CA MET A 98 4.14 8.76 22.66
C MET A 98 3.65 8.86 21.22
N ASN A 99 2.33 8.76 21.04
CA ASN A 99 1.61 9.10 19.82
C ASN A 99 2.08 8.30 18.60
N GLY A 100 2.15 6.98 18.76
CA GLY A 100 2.37 6.03 17.67
C GLY A 100 3.45 4.99 17.95
N CYS A 101 3.53 3.99 17.06
CA CYS A 101 4.53 2.92 17.11
C CYS A 101 5.86 3.34 16.48
N CYS A 102 5.86 4.37 15.65
CA CYS A 102 7.03 4.78 14.91
C CYS A 102 8.09 5.39 15.83
N ARG A 103 9.36 5.08 15.55
CA ARG A 103 10.50 5.73 16.22
C ARG A 103 11.23 6.67 15.29
N TYR A 104 11.51 6.28 14.05
CA TYR A 104 12.50 7.00 13.23
C TYR A 104 11.89 8.01 12.25
N CYS A 105 10.57 8.24 12.29
CA CYS A 105 9.90 9.05 11.28
C CYS A 105 9.77 10.52 11.71
N LYS A 106 10.36 11.42 10.92
CA LYS A 106 10.19 12.88 11.05
C LYS A 106 8.77 13.39 10.82
N TYR A 107 7.86 12.54 10.33
CA TYR A 107 6.46 12.87 10.08
C TYR A 107 5.53 12.45 11.23
N GLN A 108 6.09 11.99 12.36
CA GLN A 108 5.34 11.76 13.59
C GLN A 108 5.02 13.10 14.26
N SER A 109 3.78 13.28 14.68
CA SER A 109 3.32 14.40 15.49
C SER A 109 2.68 13.91 16.79
N ASP A 110 2.27 14.87 17.62
CA ASP A 110 1.45 14.69 18.82
C ASP A 110 0.11 13.96 18.55
N ARG A 111 -0.39 13.99 17.31
CA ARG A 111 -1.63 13.32 16.88
C ARG A 111 -1.39 12.05 16.06
N GLY A 112 -0.16 11.55 16.02
CA GLY A 112 0.21 10.37 15.25
C GLY A 112 0.94 10.72 13.95
N CYS A 113 0.87 9.84 12.95
CA CYS A 113 1.59 10.05 11.70
C CYS A 113 0.82 11.01 10.77
N THR A 114 1.50 12.05 10.29
CA THR A 114 0.93 13.05 9.37
C THR A 114 0.93 12.60 7.91
N THR A 115 1.49 11.43 7.60
CA THR A 115 1.57 10.89 6.25
C THR A 115 0.87 9.55 6.15
N ALA A 116 0.05 9.36 5.12
CA ALA A 116 -0.47 8.05 4.74
C ALA A 116 0.63 7.25 4.03
N ASN A 117 1.61 6.72 4.76
CA ASN A 117 2.69 5.89 4.19
C ASN A 117 2.29 4.40 4.21
N ILE A 118 2.23 3.73 3.04
CA ILE A 118 1.82 2.32 2.93
C ILE A 118 2.74 1.39 3.71
N ALA A 119 4.06 1.49 3.50
CA ALA A 119 5.03 0.62 4.17
C ALA A 119 4.88 0.72 5.70
N CYS A 120 4.75 1.96 6.21
CA CYS A 120 4.49 2.22 7.62
C CYS A 120 3.14 1.66 8.09
N LYS A 121 2.07 1.71 7.28
CA LYS A 121 0.74 1.21 7.64
C LYS A 121 0.70 -0.33 7.76
N PHE A 122 1.48 -1.03 6.94
CA PHE A 122 1.63 -2.49 7.05
C PHE A 122 2.61 -2.94 8.14
N PHE A 123 3.28 -2.01 8.80
CA PHE A 123 4.21 -2.36 9.86
C PHE A 123 3.46 -2.80 11.12
N ASN A 124 3.68 -4.05 11.51
CA ASN A 124 3.29 -4.61 12.80
C ASN A 124 4.54 -5.18 13.48
N CYS A 125 4.74 -4.86 14.76
CA CYS A 125 5.85 -5.43 15.53
C CYS A 125 5.58 -6.89 15.89
N ASP A 126 6.63 -7.62 16.29
CA ASP A 126 6.54 -9.06 16.57
C ASP A 126 5.52 -9.39 17.65
N GLU A 127 5.38 -8.55 18.68
CA GLU A 127 4.38 -8.76 19.73
C GLU A 127 2.94 -8.65 19.19
N VAL A 128 2.68 -7.76 18.23
CA VAL A 128 1.35 -7.64 17.60
C VAL A 128 1.10 -8.84 16.69
N ARG A 129 2.11 -9.25 15.92
CA ARG A 129 2.04 -10.41 14.99
C ARG A 129 1.81 -11.74 15.71
N LYS A 130 2.32 -11.90 16.94
CA LYS A 130 2.12 -13.10 17.75
C LYS A 130 0.71 -13.23 18.30
N ASP A 131 0.10 -12.10 18.67
CA ASP A 131 -1.15 -12.09 19.44
C ASP A 131 -2.40 -11.82 18.58
N ASN A 132 -2.24 -11.47 17.30
CA ASN A 132 -3.35 -11.02 16.45
C ASN A 132 -3.17 -11.48 15.00
N ASP A 133 -4.31 -11.67 14.33
CA ASP A 133 -4.36 -11.74 12.87
C ASP A 133 -4.07 -10.35 12.28
N VAL A 134 -2.96 -10.25 11.56
CA VAL A 134 -2.53 -9.03 10.89
C VAL A 134 -2.79 -9.11 9.39
N LEU A 135 -3.15 -7.98 8.78
CA LEU A 135 -3.24 -7.88 7.33
C LEU A 135 -1.83 -7.83 6.74
N GLU A 136 -1.47 -8.82 5.92
CA GLU A 136 -0.19 -8.84 5.22
C GLU A 136 -0.28 -8.13 3.88
N PHE A 137 0.87 -7.63 3.41
CA PHE A 137 0.94 -6.87 2.15
C PHE A 137 0.43 -7.67 0.94
N ASP A 138 0.63 -8.99 0.94
CA ASP A 138 0.24 -9.87 -0.17
C ASP A 138 -1.25 -10.25 -0.17
N ASP A 139 -1.96 -9.99 0.94
CA ASP A 139 -3.40 -10.22 1.08
C ASP A 139 -4.22 -9.19 0.29
N VAL A 140 -3.67 -7.99 0.08
CA VAL A 140 -4.37 -6.90 -0.60
C VAL A 140 -4.29 -7.06 -2.13
N ALA A 141 -5.38 -7.52 -2.75
CA ALA A 141 -5.37 -7.91 -4.16
C ALA A 141 -5.12 -6.75 -5.12
N ILE A 142 -5.55 -5.53 -4.80
CA ILE A 142 -5.34 -4.36 -5.69
C ILE A 142 -3.85 -4.06 -5.94
N LEU A 143 -2.97 -4.41 -4.98
CA LEU A 143 -1.52 -4.29 -5.18
C LEU A 143 -1.03 -5.17 -6.33
N LYS A 144 -1.72 -6.28 -6.65
CA LYS A 144 -1.36 -7.20 -7.75
C LYS A 144 -1.54 -6.55 -9.13
N VAL A 145 -2.24 -5.41 -9.23
CA VAL A 145 -2.25 -4.55 -10.43
C VAL A 145 -0.87 -3.95 -10.69
N LEU A 146 -0.07 -3.71 -9.66
CA LEU A 146 1.29 -3.21 -9.81
C LEU A 146 2.28 -4.34 -10.08
N ASN A 147 3.31 -4.05 -10.87
CA ASN A 147 4.32 -5.05 -11.17
C ASN A 147 5.16 -5.39 -9.91
N LYS A 148 5.92 -6.49 -9.95
CA LYS A 148 6.69 -6.96 -8.79
C LYS A 148 7.62 -5.87 -8.23
N ARG A 149 8.31 -5.12 -9.10
CA ARG A 149 9.21 -4.03 -8.71
C ARG A 149 8.50 -2.89 -8.00
N GLN A 150 7.37 -2.44 -8.55
CA GLN A 150 6.56 -1.38 -7.93
C GLN A 150 6.06 -1.80 -6.54
N ARG A 151 5.59 -3.04 -6.41
CA ARG A 151 5.19 -3.62 -5.11
C ARG A 151 6.35 -3.68 -4.12
N THR A 152 7.53 -4.11 -4.55
CA THR A 152 8.73 -4.13 -3.70
C THR A 152 9.09 -2.73 -3.19
N LEU A 153 9.04 -1.71 -4.04
CA LEU A 153 9.28 -0.32 -3.63
C LEU A 153 8.22 0.16 -2.63
N LEU A 154 6.94 -0.08 -2.89
CA LEU A 154 5.86 0.28 -1.97
C LEU A 154 5.99 -0.40 -0.60
N LYS A 155 6.42 -1.66 -0.56
CA LYS A 155 6.64 -2.42 0.67
C LYS A 155 7.86 -1.93 1.46
N SER A 156 8.79 -1.21 0.81
CA SER A 156 10.09 -0.84 1.39
C SER A 156 10.28 0.65 1.65
N ASP A 157 9.45 1.54 1.08
CA ASP A 157 9.59 3.00 1.21
C ASP A 157 8.96 3.53 2.51
N TYR A 158 9.61 3.26 3.64
CA TYR A 158 9.24 3.77 4.95
C TYR A 158 9.57 5.26 5.11
N PHE A 159 8.80 5.92 5.98
CA PHE A 159 9.10 7.29 6.46
C PHE A 159 9.13 8.35 5.34
N SER A 160 8.32 8.14 4.29
CA SER A 160 8.22 9.02 3.13
C SER A 160 6.81 9.60 2.99
N LYS A 161 6.70 10.83 2.49
CA LYS A 161 5.41 11.40 2.06
C LYS A 161 4.83 10.59 0.90
N ARG A 162 3.51 10.46 0.87
CA ARG A 162 2.74 9.83 -0.21
C ARG A 162 3.28 10.19 -1.61
N GLU A 163 3.36 11.48 -1.93
CA GLU A 163 3.79 11.93 -3.27
C GLU A 163 5.16 11.41 -3.67
N ASN A 164 6.11 11.45 -2.75
CA ASN A 164 7.48 11.00 -2.99
C ASN A 164 7.52 9.49 -3.31
N VAL A 165 6.71 8.70 -2.60
CA VAL A 165 6.62 7.25 -2.85
C VAL A 165 6.02 7.01 -4.23
N ILE A 166 4.91 7.68 -4.56
CA ILE A 166 4.24 7.51 -5.87
C ILE A 166 5.18 7.92 -7.01
N ASP A 167 5.92 9.02 -6.86
CA ASP A 167 6.92 9.45 -7.84
C ASP A 167 7.99 8.38 -8.05
N ASP A 168 8.61 7.91 -6.97
CA ASP A 168 9.72 6.97 -7.08
C ASP A 168 9.29 5.60 -7.61
N VAL A 169 8.08 5.15 -7.26
CA VAL A 169 7.47 3.92 -7.83
C VAL A 169 7.16 4.08 -9.32
N SER A 170 6.85 5.30 -9.76
CA SER A 170 6.51 5.63 -11.15
C SER A 170 7.75 5.87 -12.04
N LEU A 171 8.91 6.17 -11.45
CA LEU A 171 10.18 6.37 -12.15
C LEU A 171 10.81 5.07 -12.65
N GLY A 172 11.69 5.16 -13.65
CA GLY A 172 12.42 4.02 -14.24
C GLY A 172 13.27 3.21 -13.26
N LEU A 173 13.70 2.01 -13.69
CA LEU A 173 14.18 0.90 -12.83
C LEU A 173 15.17 1.33 -11.72
N PHE A 174 16.22 2.07 -12.07
CA PHE A 174 17.32 2.42 -11.17
C PHE A 174 17.07 3.69 -10.34
N LEU A 175 16.47 4.73 -10.95
CA LEU A 175 16.32 6.04 -10.31
C LEU A 175 15.39 6.00 -9.09
N GLY A 176 14.24 5.32 -9.21
CA GLY A 176 13.27 5.22 -8.11
C GLY A 176 13.86 4.52 -6.89
N THR A 177 14.55 3.40 -7.10
CA THR A 177 15.20 2.63 -6.04
C THR A 177 16.30 3.43 -5.36
N ALA A 178 17.17 4.09 -6.13
CA ALA A 178 18.23 4.93 -5.58
C ALA A 178 17.68 6.09 -4.74
N LYS A 179 16.65 6.79 -5.24
CA LYS A 179 16.00 7.90 -4.52
C LYS A 179 15.36 7.44 -3.21
N MET A 180 14.70 6.28 -3.20
CA MET A 180 14.15 5.68 -1.98
C MET A 180 15.26 5.41 -0.95
N TYR A 181 16.35 4.74 -1.33
CA TYR A 181 17.45 4.43 -0.41
C TYR A 181 18.14 5.70 0.11
N MET A 182 18.44 6.67 -0.75
CA MET A 182 19.01 7.96 -0.34
C MET A 182 18.11 8.67 0.68
N ARG A 183 16.78 8.64 0.46
CA ARG A 183 15.81 9.24 1.37
C ARG A 183 15.72 8.49 2.70
N LEU A 184 15.73 7.15 2.67
CA LEU A 184 15.71 6.32 3.87
C LEU A 184 16.94 6.60 4.75
N ILE A 185 18.14 6.58 4.15
CA ILE A 185 19.41 6.92 4.81
C ILE A 185 19.29 8.31 5.42
N LYS A 186 18.94 9.33 4.63
CA LYS A 186 18.79 10.70 5.12
C LYS A 186 17.84 10.76 6.32
N ASN A 187 16.66 10.14 6.25
CA ASN A 187 15.68 10.15 7.32
C ASN A 187 16.16 9.47 8.61
N ILE A 188 17.03 8.45 8.51
CA ILE A 188 17.62 7.78 9.67
C ILE A 188 18.71 8.64 10.31
N PHE A 189 19.56 9.31 9.50
CA PHE A 189 20.72 10.07 9.98
C PHE A 189 20.45 11.55 10.31
N THR A 190 19.35 12.15 9.85
CA THR A 190 18.96 13.55 10.20
C THR A 190 18.04 13.64 11.40
N ARG A 191 18.22 12.74 12.38
CA ARG A 191 17.43 12.68 13.61
C ARG A 191 18.16 13.32 14.77
#